data_AF-A0A352RJD1-F1
#
_entry.id   AF-A0A352RJD1-F1
#
_cell.length_a   1.000
_cell.length_b   1.000
_cell.length_c   1.000
_cell.angle_alpha   90.00
_cell.angle_beta   90.00
_cell.angle_gamma   90.00
#
_symmetry.space_group_name_H-M   'P 1'
#
loop_
_entity.id
_entity.type
_entity.pdbx_description
1 polymer ?
#
loop_
_entity_poly.entity_id
_entity_poly.type
_entity_poly.pdbx_seq_one_letter_code
_entity_poly.pdbx_strand_id
1 'polypeptide(L)'
;MGNFYWEGTDKQGSLHEGALESHSREAAKEHLLQEGYYRVRFWKIQQSYLHRSLNNTEITEFLLQLHRLLKSGVELDDALGFAVQEQKDHVLSFLLCRIRQDLRDGLSMSSALRHYQAFPQIVAKMIEVAESTGRLTDVLGMLLEFYQFQQKMILEQKRLLNYPLVVFSIFI
;
A
#
# COMPACT_ATOMS: atom_id res chain seq x y z
N MET A 1 8.32 -12.15 -18.32
CA MET A 1 8.76 -11.77 -16.96
C MET A 1 7.55 -11.81 -16.05
N GLY A 2 7.70 -12.22 -14.79
CA GLY A 2 6.65 -12.27 -13.79
C GLY A 2 7.03 -11.42 -12.58
N ASN A 3 6.02 -10.83 -11.95
CA ASN A 3 6.17 -10.04 -10.74
C ASN A 3 6.02 -10.96 -9.53
N PHE A 4 6.95 -10.86 -8.59
CA PHE A 4 6.96 -11.65 -7.37
C PHE A 4 7.10 -10.75 -6.16
N TYR A 5 6.18 -10.90 -5.22
CA TYR A 5 6.42 -10.48 -3.85
C TYR A 5 7.18 -11.57 -3.12
N TRP A 6 8.16 -11.21 -2.32
CA TRP A 6 8.96 -12.18 -1.57
C TRP A 6 9.22 -11.72 -0.14
N GLU A 7 9.36 -12.72 0.73
CA GLU A 7 9.77 -12.57 2.13
C GLU A 7 10.87 -13.60 2.41
N GLY A 8 11.97 -13.20 3.03
CA GLY A 8 13.11 -14.05 3.33
C GLY A 8 13.83 -13.63 4.60
N THR A 9 14.74 -14.47 5.09
CA THR A 9 15.55 -14.19 6.28
C THR A 9 17.02 -14.14 5.91
N ASP A 10 17.77 -13.18 6.46
CA ASP A 10 19.23 -13.15 6.30
C ASP A 10 19.93 -14.18 7.22
N LYS A 11 21.28 -14.17 7.22
CA LYS A 11 22.09 -15.05 8.08
C LYS A 11 21.96 -14.71 9.57
N GLN A 12 21.62 -13.48 9.89
CA GLN A 12 21.37 -13.01 11.25
C GLN A 12 19.97 -13.38 11.75
N GLY A 13 19.10 -13.87 10.87
CA GLY A 13 17.71 -14.24 11.18
C GLY A 13 16.73 -13.07 11.09
N SER A 14 17.16 -11.91 10.59
CA SER A 14 16.28 -10.76 10.34
C SER A 14 15.42 -11.03 9.11
N LEU A 15 14.14 -10.68 9.22
CA LEU A 15 13.17 -10.79 8.12
C LEU A 15 13.35 -9.61 7.16
N HIS A 16 13.41 -9.91 5.87
CA HIS A 16 13.46 -8.95 4.77
C HIS A 16 12.37 -9.29 3.75
N GLU A 17 11.89 -8.27 3.07
CA GLU A 17 10.80 -8.39 2.10
C GLU A 17 11.03 -7.45 0.92
N GLY A 18 10.44 -7.78 -0.23
CA GLY A 18 10.63 -6.98 -1.42
C GLY A 18 9.77 -7.38 -2.62
N ALA A 19 9.85 -6.55 -3.64
CA ALA A 19 9.27 -6.79 -4.96
C ALA A 19 10.39 -7.16 -5.94
N LEU A 20 10.21 -8.25 -6.68
CA LEU A 20 11.19 -8.73 -7.66
C LEU A 20 10.52 -9.08 -8.98
N GLU A 21 11.13 -8.62 -10.07
CA GLU A 21 10.77 -9.02 -11.43
C GLU A 21 11.74 -10.09 -11.91
N SER A 22 11.22 -11.24 -12.33
CA SER A 22 12.06 -12.33 -12.81
C SER A 22 11.37 -13.17 -13.88
N HIS A 23 12.17 -13.87 -14.69
CA HIS A 23 11.67 -14.76 -15.73
C HIS A 23 11.06 -16.05 -15.17
N SER A 24 11.55 -16.52 -14.02
CA SER A 24 11.06 -17.74 -13.36
C SER A 24 11.21 -17.65 -11.85
N ARG A 25 10.49 -18.50 -11.12
CA ARG A 25 10.59 -18.59 -9.65
C ARG A 25 11.98 -19.08 -9.24
N GLU A 26 12.57 -19.97 -10.03
CA GLU A 26 13.90 -20.52 -9.81
C GLU A 26 14.96 -19.42 -9.97
N ALA A 27 14.86 -18.60 -11.02
CA ALA A 27 15.77 -17.47 -11.23
C ALA A 27 15.62 -16.41 -10.12
N ALA A 28 14.39 -16.12 -9.69
CA ALA A 28 14.14 -15.24 -8.55
C ALA A 28 14.77 -15.76 -7.25
N LYS A 29 14.68 -17.08 -7.00
CA LYS A 29 15.29 -17.72 -5.84
C LYS A 29 16.81 -17.68 -5.89
N GLU A 30 17.41 -17.96 -7.03
CA GLU A 30 18.85 -17.91 -7.23
C GLU A 30 19.39 -16.49 -6.95
N HIS A 31 18.72 -15.47 -7.48
CA HIS A 31 19.07 -14.06 -7.24
C HIS A 31 19.07 -13.72 -5.74
N LEU A 32 18.01 -14.08 -5.02
CA LEU A 32 17.91 -13.76 -3.59
C LEU A 32 18.89 -14.57 -2.73
N LEU A 33 19.23 -15.80 -3.13
CA LEU A 33 20.27 -16.58 -2.47
C LEU A 33 21.66 -15.93 -2.65
N GLN A 34 21.93 -15.37 -3.83
CA GLN A 34 23.17 -14.63 -4.10
C GLN A 34 23.26 -13.34 -3.28
N GLU A 35 22.13 -12.65 -3.07
CA GLU A 35 22.04 -11.49 -2.17
C GLU A 35 22.10 -11.86 -0.68
N GLY A 36 22.13 -13.15 -0.35
CA GLY A 36 22.30 -13.63 1.02
C GLY A 36 21.01 -13.83 1.80
N TYR A 37 19.85 -13.87 1.12
CA TYR A 37 18.56 -14.19 1.72
C TYR A 37 18.25 -15.68 1.63
N TYR A 38 17.80 -16.25 2.74
CA TYR A 38 17.45 -17.65 2.92
C TYR A 38 15.96 -17.79 3.29
N ARG A 39 15.43 -19.02 3.21
CA ARG A 39 14.02 -19.34 3.56
C ARG A 39 12.99 -18.47 2.85
N VAL A 40 13.25 -18.17 1.58
CA VAL A 40 12.42 -17.23 0.81
C VAL A 40 11.06 -17.85 0.44
N ARG A 41 9.98 -17.12 0.74
CA ARG A 41 8.62 -17.37 0.25
C ARG A 41 8.31 -16.43 -0.90
N PHE A 42 7.54 -16.90 -1.87
CA PHE A 42 7.20 -16.14 -3.08
C PHE A 42 5.72 -16.19 -3.37
N TRP A 43 5.16 -15.04 -3.74
CA TRP A 43 3.83 -14.90 -4.27
C TRP A 43 3.90 -14.27 -5.65
N LYS A 44 3.42 -14.99 -6.66
CA LYS A 44 3.35 -14.49 -8.04
C LYS A 44 2.18 -13.53 -8.15
N ILE A 45 2.46 -12.29 -8.52
CA ILE A 45 1.47 -11.25 -8.74
C ILE A 45 1.19 -11.18 -10.24
N GLN A 46 -0.08 -11.32 -10.63
CA GLN A 46 -0.45 -11.16 -12.04
C GLN A 46 -0.43 -9.67 -12.40
N GLN A 47 0.04 -9.34 -13.61
CA GLN A 47 0.14 -7.96 -14.10
C GLN A 47 -1.21 -7.21 -14.02
N SER A 48 -2.32 -7.89 -14.26
CA SER A 48 -3.67 -7.32 -14.19
C SER A 48 -4.03 -6.77 -12.81
N TYR A 49 -3.48 -7.34 -11.74
CA TYR A 49 -3.73 -6.87 -10.38
C TYR A 49 -2.88 -5.66 -10.00
N LEU A 50 -1.83 -5.33 -10.75
CA LEU A 50 -1.02 -4.13 -10.47
C LEU A 50 -1.79 -2.82 -10.72
N HIS A 51 -2.78 -2.87 -11.60
CA HIS A 51 -3.68 -1.73 -11.88
C HIS A 51 -4.96 -1.78 -11.05
N ARG A 52 -5.02 -2.63 -10.02
CA ARG A 52 -6.18 -2.67 -9.12
C ARG A 52 -6.25 -1.36 -8.34
N SER A 53 -7.36 -0.64 -8.47
CA SER A 53 -7.66 0.49 -7.60
C SER A 53 -7.90 0.02 -6.17
N LEU A 54 -7.27 0.69 -5.22
CA LEU A 54 -7.56 0.51 -3.81
C LEU A 54 -8.94 1.04 -3.47
N ASN A 55 -9.60 0.38 -2.53
CA ASN A 55 -10.85 0.85 -1.97
C ASN A 55 -10.59 1.91 -0.86
N ASN A 56 -11.66 2.61 -0.45
CA ASN A 56 -11.54 3.67 0.56
C ASN A 56 -10.99 3.16 1.92
N THR A 57 -11.22 1.88 2.26
CA THR A 57 -10.70 1.28 3.50
C THR A 57 -9.20 1.08 3.43
N GLU A 58 -8.70 0.44 2.37
CA GLU A 58 -7.27 0.22 2.13
C GLU A 58 -6.50 1.55 2.09
N ILE A 59 -7.04 2.56 1.43
CA ILE A 59 -6.44 3.89 1.39
C ILE A 59 -6.39 4.52 2.78
N THR A 60 -7.47 4.41 3.56
CA THR A 60 -7.54 4.99 4.91
C THR A 60 -6.56 4.32 5.87
N GLU A 61 -6.45 3.00 5.82
CA GLU A 61 -5.51 2.23 6.65
C GLU A 61 -4.07 2.62 6.34
N PHE A 62 -3.71 2.67 5.05
CA PHE A 62 -2.40 3.13 4.58
C PHE A 62 -2.09 4.56 5.05
N LEU A 63 -3.01 5.51 4.79
CA LEU A 63 -2.82 6.91 5.17
C LEU A 63 -2.71 7.08 6.70
N LEU A 64 -3.51 6.34 7.47
CA LEU A 64 -3.49 6.38 8.93
C LEU A 64 -2.16 5.87 9.48
N GLN A 65 -1.68 4.73 8.96
CA GLN A 65 -0.41 4.15 9.39
C GLN A 65 0.75 5.09 9.08
N LEU A 66 0.82 5.58 7.84
CA LEU A 66 1.87 6.50 7.40
C LEU A 66 1.83 7.81 8.19
N HIS A 67 0.64 8.40 8.37
CA HIS A 67 0.48 9.63 9.16
C HIS A 67 0.96 9.44 10.60
N ARG A 68 0.60 8.33 11.27
CA ARG A 68 1.01 8.06 12.65
C ARG A 68 2.53 7.94 12.77
N LEU A 69 3.17 7.21 11.87
CA LEU A 69 4.61 6.99 11.88
C LEU A 69 5.38 8.30 11.62
N LEU A 70 5.01 9.03 10.57
CA LEU A 70 5.63 10.31 10.25
C LEU A 70 5.42 11.36 11.36
N LYS A 71 4.23 11.38 11.98
CA LYS A 71 3.95 12.25 13.13
C LYS A 71 4.81 11.92 14.35
N SER A 72 5.24 10.66 14.51
CA SER A 72 6.18 10.25 15.56
C SER A 72 7.65 10.51 15.21
N GLY A 73 7.93 11.09 14.04
CA GLY A 73 9.29 11.41 13.61
C GLY A 73 10.03 10.25 12.93
N VAL A 74 9.33 9.17 12.59
CA VAL A 74 9.88 8.07 11.78
C VAL A 74 10.13 8.58 10.37
N GLU A 75 11.26 8.19 9.76
CA GLU A 75 11.59 8.56 8.40
C GLU A 75 10.63 7.91 7.38
N LEU A 76 10.44 8.55 6.23
CA LEU A 76 9.47 8.10 5.23
C LEU A 76 9.76 6.69 4.69
N ASP A 77 11.03 6.36 4.48
CA ASP A 77 11.44 5.03 4.00
C ASP A 77 11.09 3.93 5.01
N ASP A 78 11.41 4.16 6.29
CA ASP A 78 11.06 3.24 7.39
C ASP A 78 9.55 3.12 7.55
N ALA A 79 8.83 4.25 7.47
CA ALA A 79 7.38 4.26 7.59
C ALA A 79 6.70 3.45 6.47
N LEU A 80 7.20 3.55 5.23
CA LEU A 80 6.76 2.70 4.13
C LEU A 80 7.15 1.23 4.35
N GLY A 81 8.32 0.96 4.93
CA GLY A 81 8.72 -0.39 5.33
C GLY A 81 7.73 -1.03 6.30
N PHE A 82 7.37 -0.33 7.38
CA PHE A 82 6.34 -0.80 8.31
C PHE A 82 4.97 -0.97 7.64
N ALA A 83 4.63 -0.12 6.66
CA ALA A 83 3.39 -0.24 5.91
C ALA A 83 3.33 -1.50 5.03
N VAL A 84 4.46 -1.93 4.45
CA VAL A 84 4.54 -3.21 3.74
C VAL A 84 4.32 -4.39 4.69
N GLN A 85 4.99 -4.39 5.85
CA GLN A 85 4.94 -5.48 6.84
C GLN A 85 3.54 -5.70 7.43
N GLU A 86 2.78 -4.63 7.67
CA GLU A 86 1.42 -4.73 8.25
C GLU A 86 0.39 -5.21 7.22
N GLN A 87 0.72 -5.14 5.92
CA GLN A 87 -0.23 -5.38 4.85
C GLN A 87 -0.50 -6.87 4.61
N LYS A 88 -1.79 -7.24 4.62
CA LYS A 88 -2.24 -8.62 4.37
C LYS A 88 -2.38 -8.97 2.89
N ASP A 89 -2.61 -7.97 2.04
CA ASP A 89 -2.74 -8.16 0.59
C ASP A 89 -1.35 -8.09 -0.06
N HIS A 90 -0.84 -9.24 -0.50
CA HIS A 90 0.45 -9.35 -1.18
C HIS A 90 0.57 -8.48 -2.45
N VAL A 91 -0.55 -8.16 -3.11
CA VAL A 91 -0.54 -7.22 -4.25
C VAL A 91 -0.20 -5.82 -3.76
N LEU A 92 -0.81 -5.37 -2.67
CA LEU A 92 -0.51 -4.07 -2.10
C LEU A 92 0.89 -4.03 -1.48
N SER A 93 1.33 -5.10 -0.80
CA SER A 93 2.72 -5.21 -0.32
C SER A 93 3.73 -5.08 -1.48
N PHE A 94 3.49 -5.77 -2.60
CA PHE A 94 4.32 -5.63 -3.81
C PHE A 94 4.35 -4.18 -4.32
N LEU A 95 3.18 -3.53 -4.44
CA LEU A 95 3.08 -2.16 -4.91
C LEU A 95 3.79 -1.17 -3.97
N LEU A 96 3.64 -1.34 -2.66
CA LEU A 96 4.31 -0.51 -1.67
C LEU A 96 5.84 -0.73 -1.67
N CYS A 97 6.31 -1.97 -1.83
CA CYS A 97 7.74 -2.25 -2.04
C CYS A 97 8.27 -1.52 -3.27
N ARG A 98 7.51 -1.55 -4.37
CA ARG A 98 7.87 -0.87 -5.62
C ARG A 98 7.90 0.65 -5.47
N ILE A 99 6.88 1.24 -4.85
CA ILE A 99 6.85 2.67 -4.53
C ILE A 99 8.05 3.03 -3.66
N ARG A 100 8.31 2.29 -2.58
CA ARG A 100 9.45 2.53 -1.70
C ARG A 100 10.78 2.46 -2.44
N GLN A 101 10.94 1.51 -3.36
CA GLN A 101 12.14 1.43 -4.22
C GLN A 101 12.26 2.66 -5.13
N ASP A 102 11.17 3.10 -5.77
CA ASP A 102 11.17 4.29 -6.62
C ASP A 102 11.60 5.54 -5.83
N LEU A 103 11.14 5.68 -4.59
CA LEU A 103 11.59 6.78 -3.70
C LEU A 103 13.08 6.72 -3.40
N ARG A 104 13.61 5.52 -3.13
CA ARG A 104 15.06 5.31 -2.91
C ARG A 104 15.88 5.63 -4.15
N ASP A 105 15.31 5.40 -5.33
CA ASP A 105 15.90 5.74 -6.62
C ASP A 105 15.75 7.24 -6.98
N GLY A 106 15.12 8.03 -6.09
CA GLY A 106 15.02 9.48 -6.19
C GLY A 106 13.74 10.01 -6.84
N LEU A 107 12.76 9.15 -7.15
CA LEU A 107 11.45 9.59 -7.59
C LEU A 107 10.67 10.22 -6.43
N SER A 108 9.89 11.26 -6.73
CA SER A 108 8.96 11.81 -5.75
C SER A 108 7.85 10.79 -5.43
N MET A 109 7.34 10.81 -4.20
CA MET A 109 6.24 9.98 -3.74
C MET A 109 4.99 10.21 -4.59
N SER A 110 4.69 11.46 -4.94
CA SER A 110 3.58 11.79 -5.84
C SER A 110 3.73 11.13 -7.22
N SER A 111 4.94 11.07 -7.77
CA SER A 111 5.22 10.43 -9.07
C SER A 111 5.13 8.91 -8.98
N ALA A 112 5.71 8.31 -7.94
CA ALA A 112 5.62 6.88 -7.69
C ALA A 112 4.16 6.42 -7.55
N LEU A 113 3.34 7.14 -6.78
CA LEU A 113 1.91 6.83 -6.62
C LEU A 113 1.11 6.93 -7.92
N ARG A 114 1.47 7.86 -8.83
CA ARG A 114 0.84 7.97 -10.16
C ARG A 114 1.20 6.79 -11.06
N HIS A 115 2.43 6.28 -10.95
CA HIS A 115 2.93 5.22 -11.82
C HIS A 115 2.09 3.94 -11.71
N TYR A 116 1.76 3.53 -10.48
CA TYR A 116 1.07 2.26 -10.24
C TYR A 116 -0.45 2.33 -10.37
N GLN A 117 -1.06 3.52 -10.49
CA GLN A 117 -2.51 3.73 -10.66
C GLN A 117 -3.44 3.08 -9.59
N ALA A 118 -2.88 2.43 -8.57
CA ALA A 118 -3.63 1.82 -7.48
C ALA A 118 -4.22 2.87 -6.54
N PHE A 119 -3.56 4.02 -6.42
CA PHE A 119 -4.01 5.14 -5.62
C PHE A 119 -4.86 6.11 -6.45
N PRO A 120 -5.97 6.64 -5.91
CA PRO A 120 -6.73 7.67 -6.59
C PRO A 120 -5.88 8.91 -6.86
N GLN A 121 -6.12 9.54 -8.01
CA GLN A 121 -5.35 10.71 -8.48
C GLN A 121 -5.32 11.87 -7.46
N ILE A 122 -6.37 12.01 -6.65
CA ILE A 122 -6.42 13.03 -5.59
C ILE A 122 -5.33 12.81 -4.53
N VAL A 123 -5.01 11.55 -4.19
CA VAL A 123 -3.98 11.22 -3.19
C VAL A 123 -2.62 11.68 -3.71
N ALA A 124 -2.26 11.31 -4.94
CA ALA A 124 -0.98 11.70 -5.52
C ALA A 124 -0.84 13.22 -5.70
N LYS A 125 -1.91 13.92 -6.09
CA LYS A 125 -1.92 15.39 -6.19
C LYS A 125 -1.73 16.08 -4.85
N MET A 126 -2.40 15.60 -3.80
CA MET A 126 -2.25 16.18 -2.46
C MET A 126 -0.83 15.94 -1.93
N ILE A 127 -0.28 14.74 -2.16
CA ILE A 127 1.10 14.43 -1.77
C ILE A 127 2.10 15.32 -2.52
N GLU A 128 1.89 15.62 -3.80
CA GLU A 128 2.73 16.59 -4.55
C GLU A 128 2.72 17.99 -3.91
N VAL A 129 1.55 18.47 -3.47
CA VAL A 129 1.44 19.72 -2.71
C VAL A 129 2.18 19.60 -1.38
N ALA A 130 2.12 18.45 -0.73
CA ALA A 130 2.79 18.21 0.54
C ALA A 130 4.32 18.18 0.40
N GLU A 131 4.84 17.55 -0.67
CA GLU A 131 6.26 17.48 -0.99
C GLU A 131 6.84 18.86 -1.30
N SER A 132 6.12 19.68 -2.09
CA SER A 132 6.55 21.04 -2.44
C SER A 132 6.52 22.02 -1.26
N THR A 133 5.65 21.78 -0.26
CA THR A 133 5.52 22.64 0.93
C THR A 133 6.27 22.11 2.15
N GLY A 134 6.80 20.87 2.08
CA GLY A 134 7.42 20.19 3.21
C GLY A 134 6.43 19.80 4.32
N ARG A 135 5.14 19.74 4.02
CA ARG A 135 4.04 19.50 4.99
C ARG A 135 3.35 18.16 4.78
N LEU A 136 4.14 17.11 4.61
CA LEU A 136 3.63 15.75 4.36
C LEU A 136 2.66 15.28 5.44
N THR A 137 3.04 15.42 6.71
CA THR A 137 2.21 14.97 7.85
C THR A 137 0.86 15.66 7.90
N ASP A 138 0.81 16.98 7.68
CA ASP A 138 -0.43 17.77 7.70
C ASP A 138 -1.39 17.35 6.58
N VAL A 139 -0.85 17.20 5.36
CA VAL A 139 -1.64 16.80 4.19
C VAL A 139 -2.14 15.37 4.30
N LEU A 140 -1.35 14.45 4.85
CA LEU A 140 -1.81 13.10 5.16
C LEU A 140 -2.96 13.12 6.18
N GLY A 141 -2.93 14.03 7.17
CA GLY A 141 -4.03 14.24 8.10
C GLY A 141 -5.31 14.70 7.40
N MET A 142 -5.20 15.67 6.49
CA MET A 142 -6.33 16.13 5.68
C MET A 142 -6.92 15.04 4.78
N LEU A 143 -6.06 14.25 4.12
CA LEU A 143 -6.50 13.10 3.33
C LEU A 143 -7.22 12.07 4.21
N LEU A 144 -6.69 11.80 5.41
CA LEU A 144 -7.30 10.86 6.35
C LEU A 144 -8.71 11.33 6.77
N GLU A 145 -8.87 12.60 7.15
CA GLU A 145 -10.17 13.18 7.47
C GLU A 145 -11.16 13.05 6.31
N PHE A 146 -10.72 13.35 5.09
CA PHE A 146 -11.53 13.24 3.88
C PHE A 146 -12.01 11.80 3.64
N TYR A 147 -11.11 10.82 3.68
CA TYR A 147 -11.47 9.41 3.44
C TYR A 147 -12.31 8.82 4.57
N GLN A 148 -12.05 9.18 5.82
CA GLN A 148 -12.88 8.78 6.96
C GLN A 148 -14.30 9.37 6.85
N PHE A 149 -14.42 10.62 6.42
CA PHE A 149 -15.72 11.23 6.14
C PHE A 149 -16.46 10.48 5.03
N GLN A 150 -15.79 10.15 3.92
CA GLN A 150 -16.40 9.37 2.84
C GLN A 150 -16.89 8.00 3.31
N GLN A 151 -16.10 7.28 4.11
CA GLN A 151 -16.52 6.00 4.67
C GLN A 151 -17.76 6.14 5.55
N LYS A 152 -17.81 7.14 6.43
CA LYS A 152 -18.99 7.42 7.27
C LYS A 152 -20.23 7.66 6.42
N MET A 153 -20.13 8.47 5.37
CA MET A 153 -21.25 8.74 4.47
C MET A 153 -21.75 7.48 3.77
N ILE A 154 -20.86 6.62 3.29
CA ILE A 154 -21.22 5.34 2.67
C ILE A 154 -21.93 4.42 3.68
N LEU A 155 -21.48 4.39 4.93
CA LEU A 155 -22.10 3.60 5.99
C LEU A 155 -23.51 4.10 6.33
N GLU A 156 -23.70 5.42 6.45
CA GLU A 156 -25.03 5.99 6.70
C GLU A 156 -26.00 5.72 5.55
N GLN A 157 -25.55 5.84 4.30
CA GLN A 157 -26.37 5.46 3.13
C GLN A 157 -26.77 3.98 3.14
N LYS A 158 -25.82 3.09 3.47
CA LYS A 158 -26.11 1.65 3.59
C LYS A 158 -27.10 1.35 4.72
N ARG A 159 -27.04 2.05 5.84
CA ARG A 159 -28.01 1.92 6.94
C ARG A 159 -29.42 2.25 6.46
N LEU A 160 -29.60 3.39 5.78
CA LEU A 160 -30.89 3.82 5.23
C LEU A 160 -31.50 2.81 4.24
N LEU A 161 -30.67 2.09 3.48
CA LEU A 161 -31.11 1.06 2.54
C LEU A 161 -31.41 -0.30 3.20
N ASN A 162 -30.76 -0.62 4.33
CA ASN A 162 -31.06 -1.85 5.08
C ASN A 162 -32.40 -1.76 5.83
N TYR A 163 -32.80 -0.59 6.32
CA TYR A 163 -34.09 -0.40 7.01
C TYR A 163 -35.31 -0.87 6.20
N PRO A 164 -35.51 -0.48 4.92
CA PRO A 164 -36.64 -0.95 4.13
C PRO A 164 -36.61 -2.46 3.89
N LEU A 165 -35.45 -3.08 3.66
CA LEU A 165 -35.35 -4.54 3.45
C LEU A 165 -35.84 -5.34 4.66
N VAL A 166 -35.49 -4.91 5.88
CA VAL A 166 -35.96 -5.57 7.10
C VAL A 166 -37.48 -5.45 7.25
N VAL A 167 -38.04 -4.27 7.01
CA VAL A 167 -39.50 -4.07 7.11
C VAL A 167 -40.26 -4.89 6.05
N PHE A 168 -39.78 -4.92 4.81
CA PHE A 168 -40.37 -5.76 3.74
C PHE A 168 -40.29 -7.26 4.07
N SER A 169 -39.22 -7.73 4.71
CA SER A 169 -39.09 -9.14 5.11
C SER A 169 -40.02 -9.55 6.25
N ILE A 170 -40.46 -8.60 7.09
CA ILE A 170 -41.43 -8.85 8.17
C ILE A 170 -42.88 -8.84 7.64
N PHE A 171 -43.11 -8.15 6.50
CA PHE A 171 -44.42 -8.00 5.87
C PHE A 171 -44.75 -9.09 4.83
N ILE A 172 -43.80 -9.96 4.48
CA ILE A 172 -43.94 -11.11 3.58
C ILE A 172 -44.06 -12.40 4.39
#